data_AF-A0A0G1QVK2-F1
#
_entry.id   AF-A0A0G1QVK2-F1
#
_cell.length_a   1.000
_cell.length_b   1.000
_cell.length_c   1.000
_cell.angle_alpha   90.00
_cell.angle_beta   90.00
_cell.angle_gamma   90.00
#
_symmetry.space_group_name_H-M   'P 1'
#
loop_
_entity.id
_entity.type
_entity.pdbx_description
1 polymer ?
#
loop_
_entity_poly.entity_id
_entity_poly.type
_entity_poly.pdbx_seq_one_letter_code
_entity_poly.pdbx_strand_id
1 'polypeptide(L)'
;MKKGNLYHKLTIHMISGDKRGFPITKKRIDDMKYPLDLVSTFDRIKWMKERFDLNKTIFMGDGIYDALVFKEVAYSIAPANAFCKTKALADFATNARGSEGAVAEACVHILEKFFDGFDVFKLTFERGSGAWSGPSEAQ
;
A
#
# COMPACT_ATOMS: atom_id res chain seq x y z
N MET A 1 -11.81 -16.22 -13.04
CA MET A 1 -10.72 -16.14 -12.04
C MET A 1 -10.15 -14.73 -12.07
N LYS A 2 -10.16 -13.99 -10.94
CA LYS A 2 -9.76 -12.57 -10.85
C LYS A 2 -8.23 -12.40 -10.97
N LYS A 3 -7.66 -12.69 -12.14
CA LYS A 3 -6.23 -12.52 -12.41
C LYS A 3 -5.95 -11.01 -12.55
N GLY A 4 -5.14 -10.46 -11.65
CA GLY A 4 -4.59 -9.10 -11.78
C GLY A 4 -4.89 -8.09 -10.66
N ASN A 5 -5.66 -8.43 -9.62
CA ASN A 5 -5.92 -7.48 -8.52
C ASN A 5 -5.39 -8.00 -7.17
N LEU A 6 -4.57 -7.18 -6.50
CA LEU A 6 -4.02 -7.46 -5.16
C LEU A 6 -5.08 -7.57 -4.07
N TYR A 7 -6.25 -6.94 -4.23
CA TYR A 7 -7.32 -6.93 -3.23
C TYR A 7 -7.78 -8.33 -2.80
N HIS A 8 -7.66 -9.33 -3.67
CA HIS A 8 -8.01 -10.72 -3.35
C HIS A 8 -6.83 -11.60 -2.95
N LYS A 9 -5.61 -11.05 -3.01
CA LYS A 9 -4.36 -11.76 -2.74
C LYS A 9 -3.72 -11.31 -1.42
N LEU A 10 -3.98 -10.09 -0.97
CA LEU A 10 -3.42 -9.49 0.24
C LEU A 10 -4.49 -8.82 1.08
N THR A 11 -4.31 -8.88 2.40
CA THR A 11 -4.95 -7.94 3.33
C THR A 11 -4.22 -6.61 3.21
N ILE A 12 -4.94 -5.55 2.81
CA ILE A 12 -4.40 -4.20 2.68
C ILE A 12 -4.88 -3.37 3.87
N HIS A 13 -3.95 -2.83 4.65
CA HIS A 13 -4.25 -2.01 5.82
C HIS A 13 -3.36 -0.76 5.83
N MET A 14 -3.97 0.41 6.03
CA MET A 14 -3.27 1.68 6.08
C MET A 14 -3.01 2.09 7.53
N ILE A 15 -1.82 2.60 7.84
CA ILE A 15 -1.54 3.20 9.15
C ILE A 15 -0.99 4.60 8.97
N SER A 16 -1.29 5.49 9.90
CA SER A 16 -0.70 6.83 9.94
C SER A 16 -0.20 7.15 11.34
N GLY A 17 0.97 7.76 11.45
CA GLY A 17 1.42 8.39 12.70
C GLY A 17 1.06 9.87 12.82
N ASP A 18 0.52 10.48 11.76
CA ASP A 18 0.17 11.89 11.76
C ASP A 18 -1.19 12.11 12.40
N LYS A 19 -1.18 12.44 13.70
CA LYS A 19 -2.39 12.75 14.47
C LYS A 19 -3.10 14.00 13.97
N ARG A 20 -2.38 15.00 13.45
CA ARG A 20 -2.98 16.28 13.02
C ARG A 20 -3.63 16.13 11.65
N GLY A 21 -2.95 15.48 10.71
CA GLY A 21 -3.45 15.20 9.37
C GLY A 21 -4.39 14.00 9.28
N PHE A 22 -4.56 13.23 10.36
CA PHE A 22 -5.38 12.03 10.36
C PHE A 22 -6.78 12.19 9.75
N PRO A 23 -7.55 13.28 10.03
CA PRO A 23 -8.87 13.45 9.41
C PRO A 23 -8.83 13.56 7.89
N ILE A 24 -7.77 14.16 7.33
CA ILE A 24 -7.58 14.30 5.88
C ILE A 24 -7.27 12.94 5.26
N THR A 25 -6.32 12.21 5.85
CA THR A 25 -6.00 10.84 5.44
C THR A 25 -7.24 9.96 5.51
N LYS A 26 -7.97 10.01 6.62
CA LYS A 26 -9.18 9.21 6.83
C LYS A 26 -10.20 9.45 5.74
N LYS A 27 -10.49 10.70 5.37
CA LYS A 27 -11.42 11.01 4.28
C LYS A 27 -11.04 10.30 2.98
N ARG A 28 -9.76 10.37 2.58
CA ARG A 28 -9.29 9.70 1.36
C ARG A 28 -9.34 8.18 1.46
N ILE A 29 -8.96 7.62 2.61
CA ILE A 29 -8.92 6.16 2.79
C ILE A 29 -10.33 5.57 2.89
N ASP A 30 -11.28 6.29 3.51
CA ASP A 30 -12.70 5.93 3.54
C ASP A 30 -13.29 5.85 2.12
N ASP A 31 -12.97 6.81 1.24
CA ASP A 31 -13.41 6.78 -0.18
C ASP A 31 -12.92 5.52 -0.91
N MET A 32 -11.70 5.07 -0.58
CA MET A 32 -11.11 3.85 -1.15
C MET A 32 -11.57 2.57 -0.44
N LYS A 33 -12.31 2.69 0.68
CA LYS A 33 -12.84 1.59 1.48
C LYS A 33 -11.77 0.64 2.04
N TYR A 34 -10.62 1.19 2.46
CA TYR A 34 -9.59 0.46 3.20
C TYR A 34 -9.65 0.76 4.70
N PRO A 35 -9.21 -0.17 5.56
CA PRO A 35 -9.04 0.14 6.98
C PRO A 35 -7.87 1.11 7.20
N LEU A 36 -8.03 2.00 8.18
CA LEU A 36 -7.04 2.99 8.59
C LEU A 36 -6.98 3.09 10.11
N ASP A 37 -5.79 2.93 10.68
CA ASP A 37 -5.53 3.12 12.11
C ASP A 37 -4.49 4.23 12.37
N LEU A 38 -4.74 5.04 13.41
CA LEU A 38 -3.77 6.00 13.92
C LEU A 38 -2.80 5.27 14.86
N VAL A 39 -1.55 5.12 14.43
CA VAL A 39 -0.53 4.36 15.14
C VAL A 39 0.75 5.20 15.27
N SER A 40 1.13 5.49 16.52
CA SER A 40 2.39 6.17 16.84
C SER A 40 3.56 5.43 16.22
N THR A 41 4.54 6.17 15.69
CA THR A 41 5.73 5.63 15.03
C THR A 41 6.46 4.57 15.86
N PHE A 42 6.57 4.79 17.17
CA PHE A 42 7.30 3.87 18.06
C PHE A 42 6.46 2.66 18.49
N ASP A 43 5.15 2.73 18.34
CA ASP A 43 4.23 1.61 18.65
C ASP A 43 3.91 0.75 17.42
N ARG A 44 4.32 1.16 16.21
CA ARG A 44 3.98 0.46 14.94
C ARG A 44 4.32 -1.02 14.98
N ILE A 45 5.56 -1.38 15.35
CA ILE A 45 6.00 -2.79 15.36
C ILE A 45 5.14 -3.61 16.33
N LYS A 46 4.91 -3.10 17.55
CA LYS A 46 4.07 -3.77 18.53
C LYS A 46 2.64 -3.96 18.00
N TRP A 47 2.04 -2.87 17.52
CA TRP A 47 0.69 -2.88 16.97
C TRP A 47 0.53 -3.86 15.80
N MET A 48 1.54 -3.95 14.92
CA MET A 48 1.56 -4.87 13.79
C MET A 48 1.71 -6.32 14.25
N LYS A 49 2.61 -6.63 15.21
CA LYS A 49 2.81 -7.99 15.75
C LYS A 49 1.55 -8.57 16.41
N GLU A 50 0.70 -7.72 16.96
CA GLU A 50 -0.60 -8.12 17.54
C GLU A 50 -1.66 -8.49 16.49
N ARG A 51 -1.45 -8.12 15.21
CA ARG A 51 -2.49 -8.18 14.16
C ARG A 51 -2.09 -8.99 12.93
N PHE A 52 -0.80 -9.08 12.64
CA PHE A 52 -0.28 -9.67 11.42
C PHE A 52 0.95 -10.54 11.69
N ASP A 53 1.16 -11.55 10.84
CA ASP A 53 2.42 -12.29 10.77
C ASP A 53 3.45 -11.47 9.98
N LEU A 54 4.43 -10.89 10.67
CA LEU A 54 5.41 -10.00 10.02
C LEU A 54 6.28 -10.73 9.01
N ASN A 55 6.49 -12.05 9.18
CA ASN A 55 7.22 -12.89 8.22
C ASN A 55 6.44 -13.12 6.91
N LYS A 56 5.22 -12.61 6.82
CA LYS A 56 4.39 -12.62 5.60
C LYS A 56 3.82 -11.23 5.28
N THR A 57 4.39 -10.18 5.88
CA THR A 57 3.92 -8.81 5.71
C THR A 57 4.83 -8.05 4.74
N ILE A 58 4.20 -7.27 3.86
CA ILE A 58 4.87 -6.26 3.04
C ILE A 58 4.56 -4.89 3.65
N PHE A 59 5.57 -4.06 3.90
CA PHE A 59 5.37 -2.71 4.42
C PHE A 59 5.96 -1.67 3.48
N MET A 60 5.16 -0.65 3.15
CA MET A 60 5.61 0.50 2.37
C MET A 60 5.65 1.74 3.28
N GLY A 61 6.80 2.40 3.36
CA GLY A 61 7.00 3.58 4.21
C GLY A 61 8.13 4.49 3.73
N ASP A 62 8.12 5.74 4.16
CA ASP A 62 9.04 6.77 3.69
C ASP A 62 9.73 7.56 4.83
N GLY A 63 9.22 7.44 6.06
CA GLY A 63 9.70 8.15 7.22
C GLY A 63 11.05 7.64 7.74
N ILE A 64 11.73 8.48 8.51
CA ILE A 64 13.05 8.19 9.10
C ILE A 64 13.03 6.88 9.92
N TYR A 65 11.93 6.63 10.62
CA TYR A 65 11.79 5.49 11.52
C TYR A 65 11.12 4.26 10.90
N ASP A 66 10.65 4.34 9.65
CA ASP A 66 10.08 3.17 8.95
C ASP A 66 11.13 2.09 8.71
N ALA A 67 12.41 2.46 8.70
CA ALA A 67 13.53 1.53 8.72
C ALA A 67 13.50 0.54 9.90
N LEU A 68 12.84 0.88 11.02
CA LEU A 68 12.65 -0.05 12.14
C LEU A 68 11.65 -1.14 11.77
N VAL A 69 10.57 -0.80 11.06
CA VAL A 69 9.59 -1.77 10.57
C VAL A 69 10.19 -2.64 9.46
N PHE A 70 10.99 -2.04 8.57
CA PHE A 70 11.63 -2.75 7.45
C PHE A 70 12.46 -3.96 7.91
N LYS A 71 13.12 -3.85 9.07
CA LYS A 71 13.92 -4.95 9.64
C LYS A 71 13.09 -6.13 10.16
N GLU A 72 11.80 -5.92 10.42
CA GLU A 72 10.93 -6.90 11.07
C GLU A 72 9.96 -7.58 10.09
N VAL A 73 9.71 -6.97 8.93
CA VAL A 73 8.78 -7.49 7.92
C VAL A 73 9.50 -8.30 6.86
N ALA A 74 8.77 -9.18 6.18
CA ALA A 74 9.32 -10.03 5.11
C ALA A 74 9.72 -9.27 3.85
N TYR A 75 9.08 -8.14 3.58
CA TYR A 75 9.43 -7.29 2.44
C TYR A 75 9.10 -5.83 2.71
N SER A 76 10.03 -4.96 2.34
CA SER A 76 9.92 -3.52 2.56
C SER A 76 10.03 -2.74 1.26
N ILE A 77 9.21 -1.69 1.13
CA ILE A 77 9.15 -0.83 -0.04
C ILE A 77 9.29 0.63 0.40
N ALA A 78 10.11 1.41 -0.32
CA ALA A 78 10.24 2.84 -0.07
C ALA A 78 10.01 3.66 -1.36
N PRO A 79 9.26 4.78 -1.30
CA PRO A 79 9.18 5.72 -2.41
C PRO A 79 10.54 6.31 -2.82
N ALA A 80 10.66 6.77 -4.08
CA ALA A 80 11.90 7.40 -4.57
C ALA A 80 12.37 8.60 -3.72
N ASN A 81 11.42 9.35 -3.14
CA ASN A 81 11.67 10.51 -2.28
C ASN A 81 11.61 10.20 -0.78
N ALA A 82 11.59 8.92 -0.38
CA ALA A 82 11.73 8.54 1.02
C ALA A 82 13.05 9.03 1.62
N PHE A 83 13.10 9.15 2.96
CA PHE A 83 14.32 9.53 3.66
C PHE A 83 15.48 8.63 3.24
N CYS A 84 16.62 9.23 2.88
CA CYS A 84 17.69 8.53 2.16
C CYS A 84 18.19 7.26 2.88
N LYS A 85 18.29 7.28 4.21
CA LYS A 85 18.70 6.09 4.99
C LYS A 85 17.61 5.02 5.04
N THR A 86 16.33 5.40 5.11
CA THR A 86 15.21 4.46 5.06
C THR A 86 15.14 3.79 3.70
N LYS A 87 15.22 4.59 2.62
CA LYS A 87 15.18 4.08 1.24
C LYS A 87 16.32 3.09 0.97
N ALA A 88 17.52 3.35 1.48
CA ALA A 88 18.67 2.45 1.32
C ALA A 88 18.52 1.11 2.06
N LEU A 89 17.58 1.01 2.99
CA LEU A 89 17.28 -0.21 3.76
C LEU A 89 16.05 -0.97 3.23
N ALA A 90 15.35 -0.43 2.23
CA ALA A 90 14.20 -1.09 1.64
C ALA A 90 14.62 -2.22 0.69
N ASP A 91 13.85 -3.30 0.63
CA ASP A 91 14.05 -4.38 -0.35
C ASP A 91 13.68 -3.96 -1.78
N PHE A 92 12.88 -2.91 -1.92
CA PHE A 92 12.58 -2.25 -3.18
C PHE A 92 12.38 -0.76 -2.98
N ALA A 93 13.09 0.05 -3.76
CA ALA A 93 12.81 1.47 -3.88
C ALA A 93 12.10 1.72 -5.21
N THR A 94 10.93 2.37 -5.16
CA THR A 94 10.22 2.72 -6.39
C THR A 94 10.99 3.81 -7.15
N ASN A 95 10.78 3.87 -8.46
CA ASN A 95 11.24 4.98 -9.30
C ASN A 95 10.33 6.21 -9.12
N ALA A 96 9.03 5.98 -8.99
CA ALA A 96 8.06 7.02 -8.72
C ALA A 96 8.22 7.56 -7.28
N ARG A 97 7.92 8.85 -7.13
CA ARG A 97 7.91 9.51 -5.82
C ARG A 97 6.57 9.27 -5.12
N GLY A 98 6.56 9.42 -3.80
CA GLY A 98 5.33 9.47 -3.02
C GLY A 98 4.41 10.55 -3.57
N SER A 99 3.10 10.25 -3.66
CA SER A 99 2.09 11.07 -4.34
C SER A 99 2.22 11.19 -5.87
N GLU A 100 3.24 10.58 -6.48
CA GLU A 100 3.47 10.57 -7.94
C GLU A 100 3.32 9.15 -8.53
N GLY A 101 2.50 8.31 -7.90
CA GLY A 101 2.23 6.94 -8.37
C GLY A 101 3.05 5.83 -7.71
N ALA A 102 3.86 6.13 -6.69
CA ALA A 102 4.68 5.11 -5.99
C ALA A 102 3.87 3.90 -5.49
N VAL A 103 2.65 4.09 -4.99
CA VAL A 103 1.79 2.97 -4.56
C VAL A 103 1.37 2.10 -5.74
N ALA A 104 1.08 2.70 -6.90
CA ALA A 104 0.72 1.95 -8.10
C ALA A 104 1.91 1.13 -8.62
N GLU A 105 3.11 1.72 -8.65
CA GLU A 105 4.35 1.01 -8.99
C GLU A 105 4.61 -0.14 -8.00
N ALA A 106 4.46 0.10 -6.69
CA ALA A 106 4.59 -0.93 -5.68
C ALA A 106 3.59 -2.08 -5.88
N CYS A 107 2.34 -1.78 -6.25
CA CYS A 107 1.35 -2.81 -6.54
C CYS A 107 1.76 -3.70 -7.73
N VAL A 108 2.27 -3.11 -8.82
CA VAL A 108 2.75 -3.86 -9.99
C VAL A 108 3.97 -4.71 -9.61
N HIS A 109 4.95 -4.12 -8.91
CA HIS A 109 6.13 -4.84 -8.44
C HIS A 109 5.77 -6.04 -7.56
N ILE A 110 4.82 -5.90 -6.64
CA ILE A 110 4.35 -7.01 -5.79
C ILE A 110 3.71 -8.12 -6.63
N LEU A 111 2.89 -7.78 -7.64
CA LEU A 111 2.27 -8.76 -8.54
C LEU A 111 3.33 -9.54 -9.33
N GLU A 112 4.35 -8.85 -9.82
CA GLU A 112 5.46 -9.44 -10.59
C GLU A 112 6.39 -10.28 -9.72
N LYS A 113 6.68 -9.83 -8.50
CA LYS A 113 7.64 -10.49 -7.61
C LYS A 113 7.06 -11.71 -6.89
N PHE A 114 5.79 -11.65 -6.47
CA PHE A 114 5.20 -12.65 -5.56
C PHE A 114 4.00 -13.41 -6.14
N PHE A 115 3.49 -13.01 -7.30
CA PHE A 115 2.28 -13.59 -7.88
C PHE A 115 2.44 -13.87 -9.38
N ASP A 116 1.33 -13.89 -10.11
CA ASP A 116 1.26 -14.31 -11.51
C ASP A 116 1.71 -13.23 -12.51
N GLY A 117 2.32 -12.14 -12.04
CA GLY A 117 2.65 -10.97 -12.84
C GLY A 117 1.50 -9.98 -13.06
N PHE A 118 1.81 -8.90 -13.77
CA PHE A 118 0.87 -7.88 -14.19
C PHE A 118 0.96 -7.70 -15.71
N ASP A 119 -0.16 -7.90 -16.40
CA ASP A 119 -0.27 -7.66 -17.85
C ASP A 119 -1.59 -6.94 -18.11
N VAL A 120 -1.50 -5.65 -18.37
CA VAL A 120 -2.67 -4.77 -18.55
C VAL A 120 -3.55 -5.22 -19.72
N PHE A 121 -2.98 -5.88 -20.74
CA PHE A 121 -3.72 -6.34 -21.91
C PHE A 121 -4.43 -7.68 -21.70
N LYS A 122 -4.16 -8.37 -20.58
CA LYS A 122 -4.84 -9.62 -20.19
C LYS A 122 -5.91 -9.41 -19.11
N LEU A 123 -6.15 -8.17 -18.68
CA LEU A 123 -7.17 -7.85 -17.68
C LEU A 123 -8.57 -7.86 -18.29
N THR A 124 -9.54 -8.39 -17.53
CA THR A 124 -10.98 -8.31 -17.85
C THR A 124 -11.61 -7.13 -17.12
N PHE A 125 -12.21 -6.19 -17.86
CA PHE A 125 -12.76 -4.94 -17.31
C PHE A 125 -14.26 -5.00 -16.98
N GLU A 126 -14.78 -6.19 -16.62
CA GLU A 126 -16.21 -6.39 -16.39
C GLU A 126 -16.75 -5.65 -15.15
N ARG A 127 -15.90 -5.32 -14.16
CA ARG A 127 -16.26 -4.62 -12.92
C ARG A 127 -15.09 -3.78 -12.41
N GLY A 128 -15.38 -2.59 -11.88
CA GLY A 128 -14.40 -1.69 -11.27
C GLY A 128 -14.85 -0.23 -11.29
N SER A 129 -14.18 0.66 -10.56
CA SER A 129 -14.52 2.09 -10.51
C SER A 129 -14.39 2.81 -11.86
N GLY A 130 -13.66 2.23 -12.81
CA GLY A 130 -13.57 2.71 -14.19
C GLY A 130 -14.58 2.08 -15.16
N ALA A 131 -15.28 1.03 -14.74
CA ALA A 131 -16.34 0.40 -15.51
C ALA A 131 -17.66 1.13 -15.21
N TRP A 132 -17.76 2.37 -15.68
CA TRP A 132 -18.97 3.17 -15.59
C TRP A 132 -20.04 2.54 -16.48
N SER A 133 -21.05 1.90 -15.90
CA SER A 133 -22.27 1.55 -16.64
C SER A 133 -22.96 2.85 -17.07
N GLY A 134 -23.40 2.92 -18.34
CA GLY A 134 -24.15 4.04 -18.90
C GLY A 134 -25.41 4.42 -18.08
N PRO A 135 -26.06 5.54 -18.40
CA PRO A 135 -26.66 6.44 -17.43
C PRO A 135 -27.71 5.77 -16.53
N SER A 136 -27.34 5.55 -15.27
CA SER A 136 -28.30 5.41 -14.18
C SER A 136 -27.81 6.25 -13.01
N GLU A 137 -28.44 7.43 -12.88
CA GLU A 137 -28.60 8.28 -11.68
C GLU A 137 -28.55 9.77 -12.06
N ALA A 138 -29.50 10.16 -12.91
CA ALA A 138 -30.14 11.47 -12.79
C ALA A 138 -31.49 11.23 -12.13
N GLN A 139 -31.55 11.36 -10.81
CA GLN A 139 -32.75 11.63 -10.02
C GLN A 139 -32.34 12.17 -8.66
#